data_AF-A0A659S0X0-F1
#
_entry.id   AF-A0A659S0X0-F1
#
_cell.length_a   1.000
_cell.length_b   1.000
_cell.length_c   1.000
_cell.angle_alpha   90.00
_cell.angle_beta   90.00
_cell.angle_gamma   90.00
#
_symmetry.space_group_name_H-M   'P 1'
#
loop_
_entity.id
_entity.type
_entity.pdbx_description
1 polymer ?
#
loop_
_entity_poly.entity_id
_entity_poly.type
_entity_poly.pdbx_seq_one_letter_code
_entity_poly.pdbx_strand_id
1 'polypeptide(L)'
;KTAVAQTEREVETRGPAIAQAFDAEGKPSKAAEGWARGCGITVDQAERLKTDKGEWLLYRAHVKGESTEALVPNMVATSLAKLPIPKLMRWGASDVHFVRPVHTVTLLLGDKVIPATILGIQSDRVIRGHRFMGEPEFIIDYADQYPQILLERGKVIADYEARKAKIKADAEEAARKIGGNADLSESLLEEVASLVDWPVGLTAKVEEHFLAVPAGALVFAWPGA
;
A
#
# COMPACT_ATOMS: atom_id res chain seq x y z
N LYS A 1 -9.46 11.35 7.41
CA LYS A 1 -8.55 11.67 8.54
C LYS A 1 -7.89 10.38 8.99
N THR A 2 -6.58 10.23 8.79
CA THR A 2 -5.83 9.05 9.22
C THR A 2 -5.74 9.03 10.74
N ALA A 3 -5.99 7.87 11.37
CA ALA A 3 -5.82 7.73 12.81
C ALA A 3 -4.33 7.84 13.18
N VAL A 4 -4.02 8.50 14.28
CA VAL A 4 -2.64 8.74 14.74
C VAL A 4 -2.05 7.59 15.57
N ALA A 5 -2.90 6.65 15.98
CA ALA A 5 -2.51 5.42 16.68
C ALA A 5 -3.56 4.34 16.43
N GLN A 6 -3.14 3.08 16.57
CA GLN A 6 -4.07 1.95 16.63
C GLN A 6 -4.95 2.07 17.87
N THR A 7 -6.23 1.70 17.77
CA THR A 7 -7.12 1.66 18.93
C THR A 7 -6.62 0.62 19.93
N GLU A 8 -6.56 0.99 21.21
CA GLU A 8 -6.26 0.05 22.28
C GLU A 8 -7.26 -1.10 22.24
N ARG A 9 -6.76 -2.32 22.46
CA ARG A 9 -7.60 -3.52 22.49
C ARG A 9 -7.29 -4.33 23.73
N GLU A 10 -8.34 -4.83 24.35
CA GLU A 10 -8.23 -5.92 25.31
C GLU A 10 -8.15 -7.23 24.54
N VAL A 11 -7.07 -7.98 24.77
CA VAL A 11 -6.96 -9.35 24.29
C VAL A 11 -7.25 -10.25 25.47
N GLU A 12 -8.35 -11.00 25.37
CA GLU A 12 -8.71 -12.02 26.34
C GLU A 12 -8.06 -13.34 25.97
N THR A 13 -7.17 -13.85 26.82
CA THR A 13 -6.62 -15.19 26.71
C THR A 13 -7.26 -16.07 27.79
N ARG A 14 -7.89 -17.17 27.38
CA ARG A 14 -8.46 -18.16 28.31
C ARG A 14 -7.43 -19.24 28.62
N GLY A 15 -7.25 -19.50 29.90
CA GLY A 15 -6.42 -20.57 30.42
C GLY A 15 -7.20 -21.85 30.71
N PRO A 16 -6.55 -22.82 31.38
CA PRO A 16 -7.20 -24.06 31.80
C PRO A 16 -8.37 -23.80 32.77
N ALA A 17 -9.31 -24.74 32.82
CA ALA A 17 -10.41 -24.72 33.79
C ALA A 17 -9.83 -24.74 35.22
N ILE A 18 -10.45 -24.05 36.17
CA ILE A 18 -10.00 -23.98 37.58
C ILE A 18 -9.81 -25.38 38.18
N ALA A 19 -10.70 -26.32 37.84
CA ALA A 19 -10.61 -27.73 38.26
C ALA A 19 -9.34 -28.46 37.75
N GLN A 20 -8.69 -27.95 36.70
CA GLN A 20 -7.44 -28.49 36.13
C GLN A 20 -6.25 -27.54 36.36
N ALA A 21 -6.51 -26.31 36.79
CA ALA A 21 -5.52 -25.28 37.03
C ALA A 21 -4.89 -25.40 38.42
N PHE A 22 -5.56 -26.02 39.38
CA PHE A 22 -5.07 -26.23 40.74
C PHE A 22 -5.18 -27.72 41.13
N ASP A 23 -4.21 -28.20 41.91
CA ASP A 23 -4.24 -29.53 42.50
C ASP A 23 -5.08 -29.58 43.81
N ALA A 24 -5.15 -30.75 44.44
CA ALA A 24 -5.93 -30.96 45.68
C ALA A 24 -5.39 -30.16 46.88
N GLU A 25 -4.14 -29.69 46.82
CA GLU A 25 -3.52 -28.83 47.84
C GLU A 25 -3.63 -27.34 47.50
N GLY A 26 -4.28 -26.99 46.38
CA GLY A 26 -4.47 -25.61 45.94
C GLY A 26 -3.24 -25.01 45.24
N LYS A 27 -2.24 -25.81 44.86
CA LYS A 27 -1.08 -25.33 44.12
C LYS A 27 -1.37 -25.30 42.60
N PRO A 28 -0.81 -24.33 41.86
CA PRO A 28 -0.96 -24.26 40.42
C PRO A 28 -0.43 -25.51 39.72
N SER A 29 -1.18 -26.02 38.74
CA SER A 29 -0.72 -27.09 37.87
C SER A 29 0.32 -26.58 36.88
N LYS A 30 1.17 -27.47 36.35
CA LYS A 30 2.14 -27.12 35.30
C LYS A 30 1.49 -26.48 34.07
N ALA A 31 0.24 -26.84 33.77
CA ALA A 31 -0.51 -26.25 32.66
C ALA A 31 -0.91 -24.80 32.97
N ALA A 32 -1.34 -24.51 34.21
CA ALA A 32 -1.64 -23.15 34.64
C ALA A 32 -0.36 -22.28 34.68
N GLU A 33 0.75 -22.80 35.20
CA GLU A 33 2.03 -22.09 35.23
C GLU A 33 2.58 -21.79 33.83
N GLY A 34 2.51 -22.78 32.92
CA GLY A 34 2.94 -22.61 31.53
C GLY A 34 2.10 -21.58 30.78
N TRP A 35 0.78 -21.62 30.98
CA TRP A 35 -0.14 -20.64 30.40
C TRP A 35 0.10 -19.23 30.95
N ALA A 36 0.22 -19.07 32.27
CA ALA A 36 0.47 -17.78 32.91
C ALA A 36 1.80 -17.18 32.43
N ARG A 37 2.86 -18.00 32.35
CA ARG A 37 4.15 -17.59 31.79
C ARG A 37 4.04 -17.15 30.33
N GLY A 38 3.26 -17.85 29.50
CA GLY A 38 2.99 -17.46 28.12
C GLY A 38 2.23 -16.14 27.99
N CYS A 39 1.45 -15.78 29.02
CA CYS A 39 0.76 -14.50 29.13
C CYS A 39 1.60 -13.39 29.80
N GLY A 40 2.81 -13.71 30.29
CA GLY A 40 3.69 -12.77 30.99
C GLY A 40 3.26 -12.45 32.43
N ILE A 41 2.37 -13.26 33.03
CA ILE A 41 1.86 -13.08 34.40
C ILE A 41 2.17 -14.29 35.27
N THR A 42 1.96 -14.16 36.58
CA THR A 42 1.90 -15.30 37.51
C THR A 42 0.46 -15.83 37.62
N VAL A 43 0.28 -17.08 38.08
CA VAL A 43 -1.05 -17.71 38.14
C VAL A 43 -1.98 -16.99 39.12
N ASP A 44 -1.43 -16.38 40.17
CA ASP A 44 -2.14 -15.54 41.14
C ASP A 44 -2.65 -14.21 40.56
N GLN A 45 -2.06 -13.73 39.47
CA GLN A 45 -2.48 -12.52 38.76
C GLN A 45 -3.60 -12.78 37.74
N ALA A 46 -3.99 -14.04 37.55
CA ALA A 46 -5.04 -14.42 36.61
C ALA A 46 -6.44 -14.19 37.21
N GLU A 47 -7.33 -13.64 36.39
CA GLU A 47 -8.75 -13.51 36.70
C GLU A 47 -9.47 -14.86 36.56
N ARG A 48 -10.69 -14.95 37.09
CA ARG A 48 -11.55 -16.12 36.93
C ARG A 48 -12.79 -15.78 36.13
N LEU A 49 -13.05 -16.54 35.08
CA LEU A 49 -14.26 -16.42 34.28
C LEU A 49 -15.21 -17.57 34.63
N LYS A 50 -16.33 -17.25 35.27
CA LYS A 50 -17.44 -18.19 35.49
C LYS A 50 -18.35 -18.22 34.26
N THR A 51 -18.61 -19.40 33.74
CA THR A 51 -19.68 -19.62 32.74
C THR A 51 -20.53 -20.82 33.16
N ASP A 52 -21.67 -21.04 32.51
CA ASP A 52 -22.58 -22.15 32.81
C ASP A 52 -21.93 -23.54 32.67
N LYS A 53 -20.77 -23.61 32.00
CA LYS A 53 -20.00 -24.84 31.74
C LYS A 53 -18.80 -25.04 32.69
N GLY A 54 -18.54 -24.12 33.63
CA GLY A 54 -17.40 -24.21 34.55
C GLY A 54 -16.76 -22.87 34.93
N GLU A 55 -15.58 -22.91 35.54
CA GLU A 55 -14.77 -21.74 35.86
C GLU A 55 -13.39 -21.89 35.21
N TRP A 56 -12.88 -20.84 34.57
CA TRP A 56 -11.58 -20.85 33.86
C TRP A 56 -10.70 -19.72 34.33
N LEU A 57 -9.37 -19.91 34.22
CA LEU A 57 -8.43 -18.81 34.29
C LEU A 57 -8.59 -17.90 33.08
N LEU A 58 -8.53 -16.59 33.31
CA LEU A 58 -8.64 -15.56 32.29
C LEU A 58 -7.53 -14.54 32.50
N TYR A 59 -6.91 -14.10 31.40
CA TYR A 59 -6.04 -12.94 31.40
C TYR A 59 -6.55 -11.93 30.37
N ARG A 60 -6.81 -10.70 30.82
CA ARG A 60 -7.09 -9.56 29.94
C ARG A 60 -5.83 -8.73 29.80
N ALA A 61 -5.17 -8.85 28.65
CA ALA A 61 -4.04 -8.00 28.32
C ALA A 61 -4.55 -6.71 27.68
N HIS A 62 -4.25 -5.56 28.28
CA HIS A 62 -4.36 -4.28 27.58
C HIS A 62 -3.20 -4.14 26.60
N VAL A 63 -3.49 -4.32 25.31
CA VAL A 63 -2.51 -4.03 24.26
C VAL A 63 -2.63 -2.55 23.92
N LYS A 64 -1.68 -1.76 24.42
CA LYS A 64 -1.56 -0.34 24.08
C LYS A 64 -1.41 -0.21 22.58
N GLY A 65 -2.19 0.68 21.99
CA GLY A 65 -2.12 0.99 20.57
C GLY A 65 -0.74 1.49 20.19
N GLU A 66 -0.18 0.98 19.09
CA GLU A 66 1.06 1.48 18.55
C GLU A 66 0.81 2.74 17.72
N SER A 67 1.74 3.71 17.77
CA SER A 67 1.60 4.94 17.00
C SER A 67 1.68 4.67 15.50
N THR A 68 0.93 5.44 14.70
CA THR A 68 0.99 5.32 13.23
C THR A 68 2.41 5.57 12.71
N GLU A 69 3.15 6.48 13.33
CA GLU A 69 4.56 6.76 13.00
C GLU A 69 5.46 5.52 13.17
N ALA A 70 5.21 4.69 14.19
CA ALA A 70 5.97 3.45 14.41
C ALA A 70 5.53 2.31 13.47
N LEU A 71 4.25 2.26 13.09
CA LEU A 71 3.68 1.18 12.28
C LEU A 71 3.97 1.31 10.79
N VAL A 72 3.84 2.53 10.26
CA VAL A 72 3.90 2.80 8.81
C VAL A 72 5.18 2.27 8.15
N PRO A 73 6.40 2.46 8.70
CA PRO A 73 7.62 1.98 8.07
C PRO A 73 7.60 0.46 7.82
N ASN A 74 7.21 -0.33 8.82
CA ASN A 74 7.13 -1.78 8.71
C ASN A 74 6.02 -2.23 7.75
N MET A 75 4.89 -1.55 7.75
CA MET A 75 3.79 -1.83 6.82
C MET A 75 4.20 -1.58 5.37
N VAL A 76 4.93 -0.49 5.10
CA VAL A 76 5.45 -0.16 3.78
C VAL A 76 6.48 -1.21 3.35
N ALA A 77 7.46 -1.53 4.19
CA ALA A 77 8.48 -2.53 3.90
C ALA A 77 7.88 -3.92 3.62
N THR A 78 6.91 -4.35 4.43
CA THR A 78 6.21 -5.63 4.27
C THR A 78 5.40 -5.67 2.97
N SER A 79 4.72 -4.57 2.63
CA SER A 79 3.93 -4.48 1.41
C SER A 79 4.81 -4.56 0.17
N LEU A 80 5.92 -3.80 0.14
CA LEU A 80 6.87 -3.82 -0.96
C LEU A 80 7.49 -5.20 -1.18
N ALA A 81 7.81 -5.92 -0.09
CA ALA A 81 8.38 -7.27 -0.17
C ALA A 81 7.39 -8.32 -0.71
N LYS A 82 6.09 -8.06 -0.64
CA LYS A 82 5.03 -8.98 -1.12
C LYS A 82 4.59 -8.71 -2.55
N LEU A 83 5.09 -7.67 -3.20
CA LEU A 83 4.72 -7.37 -4.58
C LEU A 83 5.21 -8.50 -5.52
N PRO A 84 4.33 -9.03 -6.39
CA PRO A 84 4.71 -10.06 -7.35
C PRO A 84 5.52 -9.43 -8.50
N ILE A 85 6.82 -9.23 -8.27
CA ILE A 85 7.71 -8.61 -9.26
C ILE A 85 8.41 -9.71 -10.07
N PRO A 86 8.11 -9.87 -11.37
CA PRO A 86 8.65 -10.97 -12.17
C PRO A 86 10.15 -10.84 -12.44
N LYS A 87 10.68 -9.60 -12.43
CA LYS A 87 12.10 -9.33 -12.64
C LYS A 87 12.57 -8.21 -11.73
N LEU A 88 13.36 -8.57 -10.74
CA LEU A 88 14.01 -7.62 -9.83
C LEU A 88 15.29 -7.08 -10.45
N MET A 89 15.56 -5.81 -10.19
CA MET A 89 16.78 -5.12 -10.57
C MET A 89 17.56 -4.73 -9.33
N ARG A 90 18.89 -4.82 -9.45
CA ARG A 90 19.87 -4.26 -8.51
C ARG A 90 20.53 -3.07 -9.19
N TRP A 91 20.85 -2.01 -8.44
CA TRP A 91 21.47 -0.80 -9.01
C TRP A 91 22.66 -0.32 -8.19
N GLY A 92 23.67 0.19 -8.90
CA GLY A 92 24.93 0.65 -8.30
C GLY A 92 25.64 -0.46 -7.53
N ALA A 93 26.16 -0.10 -6.35
CA ALA A 93 26.78 -1.03 -5.41
C ALA A 93 25.81 -1.55 -4.33
N SER A 94 24.52 -1.24 -4.42
CA SER A 94 23.52 -1.64 -3.42
C SER A 94 23.13 -3.11 -3.58
N ASP A 95 22.74 -3.76 -2.48
CA ASP A 95 22.09 -5.08 -2.46
C ASP A 95 20.56 -4.97 -2.43
N VAL A 96 20.01 -3.75 -2.55
CA VAL A 96 18.58 -3.53 -2.64
C VAL A 96 18.07 -3.99 -4.01
N HIS A 97 16.94 -4.67 -3.99
CA HIS A 97 16.26 -5.20 -5.17
C HIS A 97 14.86 -4.59 -5.29
N PHE A 98 14.52 -4.07 -6.46
CA PHE A 98 13.18 -3.58 -6.78
C PHE A 98 12.93 -3.60 -8.29
N VAL A 99 11.71 -3.32 -8.74
CA VAL A 99 11.37 -3.35 -10.18
C VAL A 99 12.17 -2.31 -10.98
N ARG A 100 12.49 -1.16 -10.36
CA ARG A 100 13.31 -0.07 -10.92
C ARG A 100 14.06 0.65 -9.79
N PRO A 101 15.14 1.39 -10.08
CA PRO A 101 15.81 2.22 -9.09
C PRO A 101 14.84 3.23 -8.47
N VAL A 102 14.76 3.24 -7.15
CA VAL A 102 14.06 4.28 -6.40
C VAL A 102 15.03 5.44 -6.18
N HIS A 103 14.53 6.67 -6.22
CA HIS A 103 15.34 7.88 -6.04
C HIS A 103 14.98 8.66 -4.78
N THR A 104 13.70 8.68 -4.42
CA THR A 104 13.19 9.40 -3.26
C THR A 104 12.15 8.53 -2.55
N VAL A 105 12.02 8.72 -1.25
CA VAL A 105 10.97 8.12 -0.42
C VAL A 105 10.36 9.27 0.38
N THR A 106 9.04 9.42 0.30
CA THR A 106 8.32 10.44 1.06
C THR A 106 7.29 9.79 1.94
N LEU A 107 7.49 9.92 3.25
CA LEU A 107 6.60 9.38 4.28
C LEU A 107 6.21 10.51 5.22
N LEU A 108 4.98 11.00 5.07
CA LEU A 108 4.41 12.07 5.89
C LEU A 108 3.16 11.61 6.64
N LEU A 109 3.02 12.04 7.88
CA LEU A 109 1.79 12.00 8.66
C LEU A 109 1.37 13.43 9.00
N GLY A 110 0.41 13.97 8.24
CA GLY A 110 0.11 15.40 8.30
C GLY A 110 1.32 16.19 7.82
N ASP A 111 1.88 17.04 8.69
CA ASP A 111 3.13 17.78 8.45
C ASP A 111 4.39 17.07 8.93
N LYS A 112 4.30 15.92 9.59
CA LYS A 112 5.48 15.27 10.17
C LYS A 112 6.10 14.27 9.23
N VAL A 113 7.41 14.36 9.05
CA VAL A 113 8.19 13.30 8.39
C VAL A 113 8.26 12.10 9.33
N ILE A 114 7.89 10.93 8.83
CA ILE A 114 8.11 9.64 9.52
C ILE A 114 9.51 9.16 9.12
N PRO A 115 10.50 9.12 10.03
CA PRO A 115 11.85 8.67 9.70
C PRO A 115 11.86 7.16 9.42
N ALA A 116 12.30 6.79 8.22
CA ALA A 116 12.40 5.40 7.80
C ALA A 116 13.41 5.25 6.67
N THR A 117 14.03 4.07 6.58
CA THR A 117 14.82 3.68 5.40
C THR A 117 14.04 2.66 4.60
N ILE A 118 13.56 3.05 3.41
CA ILE A 118 12.82 2.17 2.51
C ILE A 118 13.66 1.96 1.26
N LEU A 119 13.91 0.69 0.88
CA LEU A 119 14.70 0.34 -0.29
C LEU A 119 16.08 1.06 -0.32
N GLY A 120 16.69 1.22 0.85
CA GLY A 120 18.00 1.88 1.01
C GLY A 120 17.97 3.42 0.98
N ILE A 121 16.80 4.05 0.96
CA ILE A 121 16.62 5.50 0.87
C ILE A 121 15.95 6.02 2.14
N GLN A 122 16.51 7.08 2.72
CA GLN A 122 15.89 7.76 3.85
C GLN A 122 14.65 8.52 3.40
N SER A 123 13.59 8.44 4.19
CA SER A 123 12.37 9.21 3.95
C SER A 123 12.58 10.69 4.22
N ASP A 124 12.03 11.53 3.33
CA ASP A 124 12.06 12.98 3.46
C ASP A 124 10.85 13.61 2.74
N ARG A 125 10.74 14.94 2.74
CA ARG A 125 9.68 15.72 2.08
C ARG A 125 9.81 15.80 0.57
N VAL A 126 10.93 15.34 0.03
CA VAL A 126 11.32 15.52 -1.36
C VAL A 126 10.55 14.57 -2.28
N ILE A 127 9.78 15.15 -3.20
CA ILE A 127 9.10 14.45 -4.28
C ILE A 127 9.63 14.91 -5.65
N ARG A 128 9.34 14.13 -6.68
CA ARG A 128 9.80 14.39 -8.06
C ARG A 128 8.63 14.41 -9.02
N GLY A 129 8.62 15.41 -9.90
CA GLY A 129 7.64 15.52 -10.98
C GLY A 129 8.00 14.68 -12.21
N HIS A 130 7.18 14.83 -13.25
CA HIS A 130 7.38 14.22 -14.55
C HIS A 130 8.72 14.66 -15.16
N ARG A 131 9.52 13.67 -15.59
CA ARG A 131 10.92 13.83 -16.00
C ARG A 131 11.20 14.95 -17.01
N PHE A 132 10.25 15.24 -17.89
CA PHE A 132 10.43 16.19 -18.99
C PHE A 132 9.54 17.44 -18.92
N MET A 133 8.42 17.36 -18.20
CA MET A 133 7.35 18.37 -18.28
C MET A 133 7.12 19.09 -16.96
N GLY A 134 7.43 18.43 -15.85
CA GLY A 134 7.26 18.96 -14.51
C GLY A 134 8.57 19.45 -13.91
N GLU A 135 8.45 20.06 -12.75
CA GLU A 135 9.59 20.39 -11.91
C GLU A 135 10.32 19.11 -11.46
N PRO A 136 11.65 19.05 -11.59
CA PRO A 136 12.40 17.80 -11.40
C PRO A 136 12.40 17.30 -9.95
N GLU A 137 12.32 18.22 -8.98
CA GLU A 137 12.35 17.94 -7.56
C GLU A 137 11.76 19.10 -6.76
N PHE A 138 10.94 18.82 -5.75
CA PHE A 138 10.37 19.81 -4.84
C PHE A 138 9.90 19.18 -3.53
N ILE A 139 9.68 20.01 -2.51
CA ILE A 139 9.25 19.57 -1.18
C ILE A 139 7.74 19.71 -0.98
N ILE A 140 7.19 18.86 -0.13
CA ILE A 140 5.82 18.98 0.39
C ILE A 140 5.81 19.21 1.90
N ASP A 141 4.95 20.13 2.34
CA ASP A 141 4.84 20.51 3.76
C ASP A 141 3.85 19.62 4.49
N TYR A 142 2.73 19.29 3.83
CA TYR A 142 1.68 18.43 4.37
C TYR A 142 1.35 17.29 3.41
N ALA A 143 1.02 16.12 3.96
CA ALA A 143 0.71 14.90 3.19
C ALA A 143 -0.47 15.08 2.22
N ASP A 144 -1.46 15.90 2.57
CA ASP A 144 -2.67 16.15 1.77
C ASP A 144 -2.41 17.07 0.57
N GLN A 145 -1.28 17.78 0.54
CA GLN A 145 -0.87 18.58 -0.62
C GLN A 145 -0.46 17.71 -1.80
N TYR A 146 -0.10 16.44 -1.57
CA TYR A 146 0.51 15.53 -2.54
C TYR A 146 -0.19 15.51 -3.92
N PRO A 147 -1.53 15.36 -4.02
CA PRO A 147 -2.18 15.32 -5.33
C PRO A 147 -2.12 16.66 -6.07
N GLN A 148 -2.42 17.76 -5.38
CA GLN A 148 -2.54 19.08 -6.01
C GLN A 148 -1.17 19.63 -6.46
N ILE A 149 -0.15 19.46 -5.62
CA ILE A 149 1.18 19.97 -5.94
C ILE A 149 1.85 19.19 -7.08
N LEU A 150 1.61 17.88 -7.17
CA LEU A 150 2.04 17.07 -8.31
C LEU A 150 1.31 17.46 -9.59
N LEU A 151 0.02 17.77 -9.51
CA LEU A 151 -0.77 18.23 -10.67
C LEU A 151 -0.23 19.55 -11.22
N GLU A 152 0.00 20.54 -10.34
CA GLU A 152 0.38 21.90 -10.72
C GLU A 152 1.84 22.03 -11.15
N ARG A 153 2.76 21.51 -10.31
CA ARG A 153 4.21 21.66 -10.49
C ARG A 153 4.84 20.43 -11.13
N GLY A 154 4.39 19.26 -10.70
CA GLY A 154 4.96 17.98 -11.12
C GLY A 154 4.50 17.52 -12.50
N LYS A 155 3.40 18.06 -13.06
CA LYS A 155 2.73 17.46 -14.23
C LYS A 155 2.48 15.97 -14.02
N VAL A 156 1.89 15.61 -12.88
CA VAL A 156 1.50 14.23 -12.55
C VAL A 156 0.09 14.23 -11.98
N ILE A 157 -0.79 13.40 -12.52
CA ILE A 157 -2.15 13.23 -11.98
C ILE A 157 -2.11 12.08 -10.96
N ALA A 158 -1.89 12.40 -9.68
CA ALA A 158 -1.70 11.37 -8.65
C ALA A 158 -2.91 10.46 -8.44
N ASP A 159 -4.12 10.99 -8.61
CA ASP A 159 -5.38 10.24 -8.48
C ASP A 159 -5.58 9.33 -9.71
N TYR A 160 -5.66 8.02 -9.46
CA TYR A 160 -5.78 7.00 -10.50
C TYR A 160 -7.09 7.11 -11.28
N GLU A 161 -8.22 7.32 -10.58
CA GLU A 161 -9.53 7.39 -11.23
C GLU A 161 -9.68 8.68 -12.03
N ALA A 162 -9.19 9.80 -11.52
CA ALA A 162 -9.14 11.05 -12.26
C ALA A 162 -8.29 10.92 -13.53
N ARG A 163 -7.16 10.21 -13.43
CA ARG A 163 -6.27 9.95 -14.57
C ARG A 163 -6.95 9.08 -15.62
N LYS A 164 -7.58 7.98 -15.21
CA LYS A 164 -8.33 7.06 -16.08
C LYS A 164 -9.50 7.76 -16.78
N ALA A 165 -10.26 8.57 -16.04
CA ALA A 165 -11.35 9.37 -16.59
C ALA A 165 -10.85 10.37 -17.65
N LYS A 166 -9.72 11.03 -17.39
CA LYS A 166 -9.10 11.94 -18.36
C LYS A 166 -8.66 11.20 -19.64
N ILE A 167 -7.99 10.05 -19.52
CA ILE A 167 -7.57 9.25 -20.68
C ILE A 167 -8.76 8.90 -21.56
N LYS A 168 -9.85 8.41 -20.94
CA LYS A 168 -11.07 8.07 -21.65
C LYS A 168 -11.67 9.28 -22.38
N ALA A 169 -11.82 10.41 -21.69
CA ALA A 169 -12.37 11.63 -22.27
C ALA A 169 -11.54 12.16 -23.46
N ASP A 170 -10.21 12.20 -23.30
CA ASP A 170 -9.30 12.64 -24.36
C ASP A 170 -9.38 11.73 -25.61
N ALA A 171 -9.45 10.41 -25.40
CA ALA A 171 -9.55 9.44 -26.49
C ALA A 171 -10.89 9.50 -27.22
N GLU A 172 -12.00 9.59 -26.49
CA GLU A 172 -13.34 9.77 -27.07
C GLU A 172 -13.44 11.09 -27.86
N GLU A 173 -12.86 12.18 -27.32
CA GLU A 173 -12.82 13.46 -28.01
C GLU A 173 -11.99 13.39 -29.31
N ALA A 174 -10.82 12.75 -29.26
CA ALA A 174 -9.95 12.56 -30.42
C ALA A 174 -10.65 11.74 -31.52
N ALA A 175 -11.31 10.64 -31.17
CA ALA A 175 -12.07 9.82 -32.11
C ALA A 175 -13.22 10.61 -32.75
N ARG A 176 -13.99 11.35 -31.95
CA ARG A 176 -15.10 12.17 -32.44
C ARG A 176 -14.63 13.25 -33.44
N LYS A 177 -13.46 13.86 -33.22
CA LYS A 177 -12.90 14.87 -34.14
C LYS A 177 -12.59 14.33 -35.52
N ILE A 178 -12.30 13.03 -35.64
CA ILE A 178 -12.05 12.35 -36.92
C ILE A 178 -13.28 11.60 -37.45
N GLY A 179 -14.44 11.74 -36.79
CA GLY A 179 -15.68 11.05 -37.16
C GLY A 179 -15.69 9.55 -36.81
N GLY A 180 -14.79 9.10 -35.94
CA GLY A 180 -14.71 7.73 -35.46
C GLY A 180 -15.28 7.54 -34.05
N ASN A 181 -15.22 6.31 -33.56
CA ASN A 181 -15.52 5.94 -32.17
C ASN A 181 -14.26 5.35 -31.54
N ALA A 182 -14.01 5.66 -30.26
CA ALA A 182 -12.88 5.09 -29.54
C ALA A 182 -13.20 3.65 -29.12
N ASP A 183 -12.35 2.69 -29.51
CA ASP A 183 -12.43 1.31 -29.04
C ASP A 183 -11.60 1.17 -27.75
N LEU A 184 -12.27 1.42 -26.62
CA LEU A 184 -11.65 1.43 -25.29
C LEU A 184 -12.27 0.35 -24.42
N SER A 185 -11.56 -0.76 -24.25
CA SER A 185 -11.91 -1.75 -23.23
C SER A 185 -11.49 -1.26 -21.84
N GLU A 186 -12.18 -1.73 -20.81
CA GLU A 186 -11.88 -1.38 -19.42
C GLU A 186 -10.45 -1.80 -19.04
N SER A 187 -10.02 -2.98 -19.47
CA SER A 187 -8.66 -3.49 -19.23
C SER A 187 -7.59 -2.62 -19.89
N LEU A 188 -7.85 -2.11 -21.10
CA LEU A 188 -6.93 -1.20 -21.78
C LEU A 188 -6.83 0.13 -21.04
N LEU A 189 -7.96 0.68 -20.59
CA LEU A 189 -7.97 1.90 -19.78
C LEU A 189 -7.20 1.72 -18.47
N GLU A 190 -7.36 0.58 -17.80
CA GLU A 190 -6.62 0.26 -16.57
C GLU A 190 -5.12 0.15 -16.82
N GLU A 191 -4.72 -0.50 -17.91
CA GLU A 191 -3.32 -0.64 -18.30
C GLU A 191 -2.71 0.74 -18.60
N VAL A 192 -3.33 1.54 -19.47
CA VAL A 192 -2.81 2.85 -19.86
C VAL A 192 -2.75 3.81 -18.66
N ALA A 193 -3.77 3.80 -17.79
CA ALA A 193 -3.78 4.60 -16.56
C ALA A 193 -2.64 4.21 -15.59
N SER A 194 -2.22 2.95 -15.61
CA SER A 194 -1.10 2.45 -14.79
C SER A 194 0.28 2.73 -15.38
N LEU A 195 0.36 3.05 -16.67
CA LEU A 195 1.63 3.28 -17.38
C LEU A 195 2.01 4.75 -17.55
N VAL A 196 1.02 5.65 -17.51
CA VAL A 196 1.21 7.06 -17.83
C VAL A 196 0.87 7.90 -16.61
N ASP A 197 1.74 8.83 -16.23
CA ASP A 197 1.52 9.76 -15.11
C ASP A 197 0.90 11.10 -15.54
N TRP A 198 1.08 11.47 -16.81
CA TRP A 198 0.51 12.68 -17.43
C TRP A 198 -0.06 12.36 -18.82
N PRO A 199 -1.36 12.02 -18.93
CA PRO A 199 -1.93 11.61 -20.20
C PRO A 199 -2.09 12.80 -21.15
N VAL A 200 -1.60 12.61 -22.38
CA VAL A 200 -1.78 13.52 -23.52
C VAL A 200 -2.26 12.69 -24.70
N GLY A 201 -3.52 12.88 -25.12
CA GLY A 201 -4.07 12.23 -26.30
C GLY A 201 -3.39 12.72 -27.59
N LEU A 202 -2.96 11.78 -28.44
CA LEU A 202 -2.39 12.06 -29.76
C LEU A 202 -3.19 11.31 -30.82
N THR A 203 -3.50 12.00 -31.91
CA THR A 203 -4.12 11.38 -33.09
C THR A 203 -3.05 11.18 -34.16
N ALA A 204 -2.91 9.94 -34.63
CA ALA A 204 -2.00 9.59 -35.71
C ALA A 204 -2.76 8.90 -36.84
N LYS A 205 -2.23 8.97 -38.06
CA LYS A 205 -2.74 8.26 -39.22
C LYS A 205 -1.70 7.25 -39.67
N VAL A 206 -2.13 6.01 -39.89
CA VAL A 206 -1.30 4.97 -40.51
C VAL A 206 -1.47 5.03 -42.02
N GLU A 207 -0.38 4.91 -42.78
CA GLU A 207 -0.46 4.87 -44.24
C GLU A 207 -1.10 3.57 -44.72
N GLU A 208 -1.92 3.66 -45.76
CA GLU A 208 -2.79 2.58 -46.24
C GLU A 208 -2.02 1.31 -46.64
N HIS A 209 -0.78 1.47 -47.14
CA HIS A 209 0.05 0.34 -47.52
C HIS A 209 0.50 -0.52 -46.31
N PHE A 210 0.54 0.03 -45.09
CA PHE A 210 0.77 -0.74 -43.86
C PHE A 210 -0.49 -1.45 -43.36
N LEU A 211 -1.68 -1.06 -43.83
CA LEU A 211 -2.95 -1.71 -43.50
C LEU A 211 -3.20 -3.00 -44.31
N ALA A 212 -2.35 -3.28 -45.30
CA ALA A 212 -2.40 -4.51 -46.08
C ALA A 212 -1.97 -5.76 -45.27
N VAL A 213 -1.43 -5.57 -44.06
CA VAL A 213 -1.10 -6.64 -43.13
C VAL A 213 -2.38 -7.20 -42.51
N PRO A 214 -2.51 -8.52 -42.27
CA PRO A 214 -3.72 -9.09 -41.69
C PRO A 214 -4.14 -8.37 -40.39
N ALA A 215 -5.43 -8.06 -40.26
CA ALA A 215 -5.98 -7.26 -39.15
C ALA A 215 -5.57 -7.77 -37.75
N GLY A 216 -5.43 -9.10 -37.57
CA GLY A 216 -4.98 -9.69 -36.31
C GLY A 216 -3.56 -9.27 -35.89
N ALA A 217 -2.67 -8.98 -36.85
CA ALA A 217 -1.33 -8.49 -36.55
C ALA A 217 -1.31 -6.98 -36.26
N LEU A 218 -2.22 -6.21 -36.85
CA LEU A 218 -2.37 -4.78 -36.58
C LEU A 218 -2.91 -4.52 -35.16
N VAL A 219 -3.97 -5.24 -34.76
CA VAL A 219 -4.58 -5.12 -33.42
C VAL A 219 -3.64 -5.64 -32.32
N PHE A 220 -2.84 -6.67 -32.59
CA PHE A 220 -1.84 -7.18 -31.63
C PHE A 220 -0.69 -6.18 -31.41
N ALA A 221 -0.26 -5.49 -32.47
CA ALA A 221 0.79 -4.47 -32.36
C ALA A 221 0.28 -3.15 -31.75
N TRP A 222 -1.01 -2.84 -31.91
CA TRP A 222 -1.65 -1.62 -31.43
C TRP A 222 -3.04 -1.92 -30.82
N PRO A 223 -3.10 -2.31 -29.54
CA PRO A 223 -4.37 -2.42 -28.84
C PRO A 223 -5.03 -1.04 -28.72
N GLY A 224 -6.21 -0.85 -29.31
CA GLY A 224 -6.99 0.39 -29.25
C GLY A 224 -6.79 1.40 -30.40
N ALA A 225 -6.26 0.95 -31.55
CA ALA A 225 -6.20 1.74 -32.79
C ALA A 225 -7.50 1.70 -33.61
#